data_AF-A0A9Q0V8T5-F1
#
_entry.id   AF-A0A9Q0V8T5-F1
#
_cell.length_a   1.000
_cell.length_b   1.000
_cell.length_c   1.000
_cell.angle_alpha   90.00
_cell.angle_beta   90.00
_cell.angle_gamma   90.00
#
_symmetry.space_group_name_H-M   'P 1'
#
loop_
_entity.id
_entity.type
_entity.pdbx_description
1 polymer ?
#
loop_
_entity_poly.entity_id
_entity_poly.type
_entity_poly.pdbx_seq_one_letter_code
_entity_poly.pdbx_strand_id
1 'polypeptide(L)'
;MIRVLKKIKPTLVARLGKILFYRSPSVGLESVNKTQVEEATLTKHRRSMYTDIPSSYMENIIDGVVPVIGVDFEGEKDVYTVKLSDNARPDATISCKCSVLENKRLHLYKVKLNKVRQMVIDVSCLDKNLDLRLMLCSRRILKDVTDDEMNSLRDLISSAVVDSDRKGGLKWPLGKTSSCGRYRVIGVWHAITKAYRSSSFRLEARDTDRYDYRTRTGETTREIYLKLKRIVSEIQEPGAESDSISKMLEDSLRLIWDKFLCCEGFLT
;
A
#
# COMPACT_ATOMS: atom_id res chain seq x y z
N MET A 1 -24.56 24.77 13.13
CA MET A 1 -23.53 24.93 12.08
C MET A 1 -23.30 23.58 11.40
N ILE A 2 -23.98 23.33 10.28
CA ILE A 2 -23.90 22.05 9.55
C ILE A 2 -22.49 21.96 8.96
N ARG A 3 -21.60 21.18 9.59
CA ARG A 3 -20.36 20.75 8.95
C ARG A 3 -20.78 19.89 7.77
N VAL A 4 -20.75 20.45 6.57
CA VAL A 4 -20.72 19.66 5.33
C VAL A 4 -19.44 18.83 5.42
N LEU A 5 -19.58 17.58 5.89
CA LEU A 5 -18.51 16.59 5.86
C LEU A 5 -18.10 16.48 4.40
N LYS A 6 -16.93 17.05 4.05
CA LYS A 6 -16.22 16.69 2.81
C LYS A 6 -16.34 15.19 2.67
N LYS A 7 -16.80 14.68 1.52
CA LYS A 7 -17.00 13.25 1.26
C LYS A 7 -15.66 12.52 1.40
N ILE A 8 -15.30 12.16 2.63
CA ILE A 8 -14.12 11.37 2.95
C ILE A 8 -14.42 9.96 2.45
N LYS A 9 -13.52 9.41 1.64
CA LYS A 9 -13.60 8.02 1.20
C LYS A 9 -12.61 7.20 2.03
N PRO A 10 -13.02 6.68 3.20
CA PRO A 10 -12.19 5.83 4.03
C PRO A 10 -11.87 4.51 3.32
N THR A 11 -10.84 3.83 3.79
CA THR A 11 -10.47 2.48 3.38
C THR A 11 -9.75 1.83 4.55
N LEU A 12 -10.27 0.72 5.04
CA LEU A 12 -9.61 -0.13 6.01
C LEU A 12 -8.82 -1.21 5.26
N VAL A 13 -7.54 -1.35 5.59
CA VAL A 13 -6.62 -2.30 4.97
C VAL A 13 -5.92 -3.11 6.04
N ALA A 14 -5.93 -4.43 5.90
CA ALA A 14 -5.08 -5.34 6.64
C ALA A 14 -3.88 -5.73 5.76
N ARG A 15 -2.66 -5.47 6.23
CA ARG A 15 -1.40 -5.83 5.57
C ARG A 15 -0.63 -6.85 6.38
N LEU A 16 0.00 -7.77 5.67
CA LEU A 16 0.78 -8.87 6.22
C LEU A 16 2.27 -8.59 5.97
N GLY A 17 3.14 -9.11 6.83
CA GLY A 17 4.58 -8.87 6.76
C GLY A 17 5.25 -8.98 8.12
N LYS A 18 6.42 -8.38 8.30
CA LYS A 18 7.16 -8.35 9.57
C LYS A 18 7.27 -6.94 10.13
N ILE A 19 7.01 -6.78 11.42
CA ILE A 19 7.25 -5.53 12.13
C ILE A 19 8.73 -5.47 12.49
N LEU A 20 9.44 -4.51 11.89
CA LEU A 20 10.83 -4.24 12.21
C LEU A 20 10.91 -3.08 13.19
N PHE A 21 11.61 -3.31 14.31
CA PHE A 21 11.89 -2.32 15.32
C PHE A 21 13.27 -1.72 15.07
N TYR A 22 13.33 -0.41 14.88
CA TYR A 22 14.61 0.30 14.82
C TYR A 22 15.03 0.71 16.22
N ARG A 23 16.31 0.49 16.53
CA ARG A 23 16.90 0.95 17.79
C ARG A 23 16.76 2.47 17.88
N SER A 24 16.06 2.93 18.92
CA SER A 24 16.13 4.34 19.31
C SER A 24 17.50 4.57 19.96
N PRO A 25 18.24 5.65 19.62
CA PRO A 25 19.55 5.94 20.21
C PRO A 25 19.55 5.95 21.74
N SER A 26 18.39 6.18 22.36
CA SER A 26 18.19 6.32 23.80
C SER A 26 17.91 5.03 24.57
N VAL A 27 17.84 3.85 23.92
CA VAL A 27 17.56 2.58 24.61
C VAL A 27 18.72 1.61 24.37
N GLY A 28 19.52 1.43 25.43
CA GLY A 28 20.60 0.44 25.48
C GLY A 28 20.03 -0.99 25.47
N LEU A 29 20.69 -1.90 24.77
CA LEU A 29 20.31 -3.31 24.71
C LEU A 29 20.39 -4.00 26.10
N GLU A 30 21.11 -3.39 27.04
CA GLU A 30 21.34 -3.87 28.40
C GLU A 30 20.09 -3.86 29.29
N SER A 31 19.03 -3.13 28.94
CA SER A 31 17.78 -3.09 29.73
C SER A 31 16.72 -4.11 29.28
N VAL A 32 16.97 -4.85 28.20
CA VAL A 32 16.00 -5.83 27.66
C VAL A 32 16.32 -7.20 28.23
N ASN A 33 15.77 -7.50 29.41
CA ASN A 33 15.71 -8.88 29.89
C ASN A 33 14.97 -9.73 28.85
N LYS A 34 15.59 -10.84 28.43
CA LYS A 34 15.17 -11.72 27.32
C LYS A 34 13.76 -12.32 27.43
N THR A 35 13.03 -12.08 28.53
CA THR A 35 11.85 -12.85 28.89
C THR A 35 10.53 -12.12 28.78
N GLN A 36 10.47 -10.79 28.68
CA GLN A 36 9.21 -10.07 28.42
C GLN A 36 9.50 -8.59 28.11
N VAL A 37 9.29 -8.20 26.85
CA VAL A 37 9.24 -6.78 26.49
C VAL A 37 7.80 -6.34 26.57
N GLU A 38 7.47 -5.48 27.54
CA GLU A 38 6.13 -4.90 27.66
C GLU A 38 5.76 -4.11 26.39
N GLU A 39 4.50 -4.22 25.95
CA GLU A 39 3.95 -3.53 24.77
C GLU A 39 4.20 -2.01 24.84
N ALA A 40 4.08 -1.43 26.03
CA ALA A 40 4.36 -0.02 26.31
C ALA A 40 5.79 0.41 25.94
N THR A 41 6.77 -0.49 26.02
CA THR A 41 8.17 -0.22 25.65
C THR A 41 8.37 -0.30 24.14
N LEU A 42 7.70 -1.23 23.46
CA LEU A 42 7.70 -1.36 22.00
C LEU A 42 6.99 -0.19 21.32
N THR A 43 5.96 0.40 21.93
CA THR A 43 5.24 1.53 21.33
C THR A 43 6.11 2.78 21.12
N LYS A 44 7.14 2.98 21.95
CA LYS A 44 8.10 4.10 21.88
C LYS A 44 9.14 3.95 20.77
N HIS A 45 9.27 2.75 20.18
CA HIS A 45 10.24 2.49 19.14
C HIS A 45 9.71 2.89 17.76
N ARG A 46 10.62 3.40 16.91
CA ARG A 46 10.29 3.61 15.51
C ARG A 46 10.11 2.24 14.85
N ARG A 47 8.94 2.03 14.26
CA ARG A 47 8.53 0.77 13.64
C ARG A 47 8.36 0.92 12.13
N SER A 48 8.77 -0.08 11.37
CA SER A 48 8.36 -0.25 9.97
C SER A 48 7.73 -1.61 9.74
N MET A 49 7.01 -1.76 8.64
CA MET A 49 6.45 -3.03 8.22
C MET A 49 7.18 -3.45 6.95
N TYR A 50 7.90 -4.55 7.04
CA TYR A 50 8.51 -5.23 5.90
C TYR A 50 7.48 -6.14 5.26
N THR A 51 7.02 -5.80 4.06
CA THR A 51 5.86 -6.45 3.41
C THR A 51 6.23 -7.43 2.33
N ASP A 52 7.52 -7.56 1.99
CA ASP A 52 7.97 -8.49 0.96
C ASP A 52 7.93 -9.92 1.50
N ILE A 53 7.10 -10.75 0.85
CA ILE A 53 6.88 -12.14 1.22
C ILE A 53 7.54 -13.11 0.21
N PRO A 54 7.90 -14.34 0.62
CA PRO A 54 8.37 -15.36 -0.30
C PRO A 54 7.38 -15.62 -1.44
N SER A 55 7.89 -15.92 -2.65
CA SER A 55 7.04 -16.25 -3.80
C SER A 55 6.19 -17.49 -3.55
N SER A 56 6.78 -18.52 -2.95
CA SER A 56 6.09 -19.76 -2.54
C SER A 56 4.89 -19.47 -1.64
N TYR A 57 5.02 -18.51 -0.71
CA TYR A 57 3.90 -18.13 0.13
C TYR A 57 2.80 -17.42 -0.66
N MET A 58 3.15 -16.53 -1.59
CA MET A 58 2.16 -15.89 -2.45
C MET A 58 1.40 -16.92 -3.30
N GLU A 59 2.10 -17.89 -3.87
CA GLU A 59 1.53 -19.01 -4.62
C GLU A 59 0.59 -19.84 -3.74
N ASN A 60 1.03 -20.23 -2.53
CA ASN A 60 0.20 -20.95 -1.56
C ASN A 60 -1.09 -20.21 -1.20
N ILE A 61 -1.06 -18.88 -1.08
CA ILE A 61 -2.27 -18.10 -0.85
C ILE A 61 -3.20 -18.13 -2.09
N ILE A 62 -2.64 -18.00 -3.29
CA ILE A 62 -3.42 -17.96 -4.53
C ILE A 62 -4.03 -19.34 -4.86
N ASP A 63 -3.26 -20.41 -4.72
CA ASP A 63 -3.64 -21.74 -5.17
C ASP A 63 -4.31 -22.55 -4.04
N GLY A 64 -3.94 -22.30 -2.78
CA GLY A 64 -4.47 -23.01 -1.62
C GLY A 64 -5.56 -22.22 -0.89
N VAL A 65 -5.27 -20.99 -0.47
CA VAL A 65 -6.18 -20.25 0.42
C VAL A 65 -7.38 -19.66 -0.32
N VAL A 66 -7.16 -19.03 -1.47
CA VAL A 66 -8.23 -18.36 -2.26
C VAL A 66 -9.40 -19.30 -2.59
N PRO A 67 -9.19 -20.54 -3.08
CA PRO A 67 -10.29 -21.48 -3.30
C PRO A 67 -11.04 -21.85 -2.01
N VAL A 68 -10.30 -22.07 -0.91
CA VAL A 68 -10.88 -22.47 0.39
C VAL A 68 -11.77 -21.39 0.99
N ILE A 69 -11.40 -20.11 0.84
CA ILE A 69 -12.19 -18.98 1.36
C ILE A 69 -13.31 -18.55 0.39
N GLY A 70 -13.41 -19.17 -0.79
CA GLY A 70 -14.47 -18.93 -1.77
C GLY A 70 -14.53 -17.50 -2.30
N VAL A 71 -13.39 -16.90 -2.65
CA VAL A 71 -13.34 -15.56 -3.27
C VAL A 71 -13.17 -15.62 -4.78
N ASP A 72 -13.89 -14.75 -5.50
CA ASP A 72 -13.88 -14.74 -6.97
C ASP A 72 -12.70 -13.95 -7.53
N PHE A 73 -12.09 -14.45 -8.60
CA PHE A 73 -11.07 -13.70 -9.33
C PHE A 73 -11.70 -12.49 -10.04
N GLU A 74 -11.28 -11.27 -9.70
CA GLU A 74 -11.75 -10.02 -10.32
C GLU A 74 -10.92 -9.66 -11.57
N GLY A 75 -9.69 -10.17 -11.66
CA GLY A 75 -8.77 -9.89 -12.75
C GLY A 75 -7.37 -9.49 -12.30
N GLU A 76 -6.48 -9.43 -13.28
CA GLU A 76 -5.11 -8.96 -13.14
C GLU A 76 -4.95 -7.53 -13.68
N LYS A 77 -4.08 -6.74 -13.05
CA LYS A 77 -3.75 -5.38 -13.51
C LYS A 77 -2.25 -5.18 -13.51
N ASP A 78 -1.71 -4.91 -14.69
CA ASP A 78 -0.39 -4.32 -14.86
C ASP A 78 -0.53 -2.79 -14.81
N VAL A 79 0.14 -2.16 -13.84
CA VAL A 79 0.09 -0.71 -13.66
C VAL A 79 1.46 -0.14 -13.36
N TYR A 80 1.85 0.83 -14.17
CA TYR A 80 2.95 1.74 -13.88
C TYR A 80 2.44 2.89 -13.02
N THR A 81 3.17 3.22 -11.95
CA THR A 81 2.88 4.35 -11.08
C THR A 81 4.10 5.24 -10.96
N VAL A 82 4.01 6.46 -11.49
CA VAL A 82 5.03 7.49 -11.34
C VAL A 82 4.70 8.33 -10.12
N LYS A 83 5.66 8.46 -9.20
CA LYS A 83 5.55 9.31 -8.01
C LYS A 83 6.22 10.63 -8.28
N LEU A 84 5.51 11.72 -7.99
CA LEU A 84 6.00 13.08 -8.18
C LEU A 84 5.95 13.84 -6.87
N SER A 85 6.97 14.65 -6.61
CA SER A 85 6.87 15.78 -5.68
C SER A 85 6.28 16.98 -6.42
N ASP A 86 5.45 17.75 -5.71
CA ASP A 86 4.93 19.03 -6.17
C ASP A 86 5.53 20.14 -5.29
N ASN A 87 6.32 21.04 -5.90
CA ASN A 87 6.95 22.14 -5.16
C ASN A 87 5.92 23.11 -4.55
N ALA A 88 4.72 23.21 -5.13
CA ALA A 88 3.64 24.02 -4.55
C ALA A 88 2.95 23.31 -3.37
N ARG A 89 3.16 21.99 -3.20
CA ARG A 89 2.53 21.15 -2.18
C ARG A 89 3.55 20.15 -1.61
N PRO A 90 4.56 20.60 -0.84
CA PRO A 90 5.69 19.76 -0.42
C PRO A 90 5.26 18.53 0.40
N ASP A 91 4.17 18.62 1.17
CA ASP A 91 3.63 17.52 1.99
C ASP A 91 2.74 16.53 1.21
N ALA A 92 2.60 16.75 -0.10
CA ALA A 92 1.80 15.92 -0.98
C ALA A 92 2.68 15.19 -1.99
N THR A 93 2.45 13.89 -2.12
CA THR A 93 3.03 13.10 -3.21
C THR A 93 1.94 12.78 -4.21
N ILE A 94 2.16 13.19 -5.46
CA ILE A 94 1.28 12.85 -6.56
C ILE A 94 1.67 11.46 -7.08
N SER A 95 0.67 10.64 -7.36
CA SER A 95 0.80 9.30 -7.94
C SER A 95 0.03 9.26 -9.25
N CYS A 96 0.76 9.21 -10.35
CA CYS A 96 0.25 9.10 -11.71
C CYS A 96 0.24 7.64 -12.12
N LYS A 97 -0.95 7.05 -12.27
CA LYS A 97 -1.13 5.67 -12.73
C LYS A 97 -1.29 5.63 -14.22
N CYS A 98 -0.46 4.79 -14.84
CA CYS A 98 -0.32 4.68 -16.27
C CYS A 98 -0.48 3.21 -16.70
N SER A 99 -1.00 3.02 -17.90
CA SER A 99 -0.96 1.74 -18.62
C SER A 99 0.00 1.89 -19.80
N VAL A 100 0.57 0.78 -20.26
CA VAL A 100 1.37 0.76 -21.49
C VAL A 100 0.41 0.45 -22.64
N LEU A 101 0.45 1.28 -23.70
CA LEU A 101 -0.27 1.04 -24.94
C LEU A 101 0.54 0.13 -25.87
N GLU A 102 -0.08 -0.42 -26.91
CA GLU A 102 0.58 -1.31 -27.90
C GLU A 102 1.83 -0.67 -28.54
N ASN A 103 1.79 0.65 -28.75
CA ASN A 103 2.92 1.43 -29.27
C ASN A 103 4.03 1.69 -28.22
N LYS A 104 4.02 0.99 -27.09
CA LYS A 104 4.95 1.11 -25.96
C LYS A 104 4.96 2.49 -25.28
N ARG A 105 3.97 3.36 -25.54
CA ARG A 105 3.82 4.64 -24.84
C ARG A 105 2.98 4.50 -23.58
N LEU A 106 3.27 5.34 -22.59
CA LEU A 106 2.46 5.43 -21.38
C LEU A 106 1.19 6.24 -21.62
N HIS A 107 0.06 5.69 -21.18
CA HIS A 107 -1.21 6.37 -21.10
C HIS A 107 -1.58 6.65 -19.64
N LEU A 108 -1.58 7.93 -19.26
CA LEU A 108 -2.00 8.40 -17.94
C LEU A 108 -3.53 8.34 -17.83
N TYR A 109 -4.06 7.42 -17.03
CA TYR A 109 -5.51 7.28 -16.84
C TYR A 109 -5.99 7.73 -15.45
N LYS A 110 -5.08 7.94 -14.49
CA LYS A 110 -5.48 8.32 -13.12
C LYS A 110 -4.39 9.02 -12.32
N VAL A 111 -4.73 10.19 -11.79
CA VAL A 111 -3.88 10.96 -10.85
C VAL A 111 -4.47 10.86 -9.44
N LYS A 112 -3.63 10.68 -8.43
CA LYS A 112 -4.02 10.63 -7.01
C LYS A 112 -2.98 11.28 -6.12
N LEU A 113 -3.41 11.85 -5.01
CA LEU A 113 -2.51 12.18 -3.90
C LEU A 113 -2.27 10.95 -3.01
N ASN A 114 -1.18 11.03 -2.24
CA ASN A 114 -0.95 10.14 -1.10
C ASN A 114 -2.17 10.12 -0.18
N LYS A 115 -2.48 8.92 0.33
CA LYS A 115 -3.54 8.74 1.32
C LYS A 115 -3.07 9.28 2.66
N VAL A 116 -3.99 9.82 3.46
CA VAL A 116 -3.73 10.11 4.88
C VAL A 116 -4.02 8.84 5.66
N ARG A 117 -3.06 8.42 6.48
CA ARG A 117 -3.25 7.33 7.44
C ARG A 117 -3.90 7.96 8.68
N GLN A 118 -5.18 7.67 8.88
CA GLN A 118 -5.94 8.17 10.05
C GLN A 118 -5.62 7.34 11.28
N MET A 119 -5.46 6.03 11.10
CA MET A 119 -5.10 5.09 12.13
C MET A 119 -4.18 4.02 11.55
N VAL A 120 -3.17 3.62 12.31
CA VAL A 120 -2.29 2.49 12.02
C VAL A 120 -2.12 1.71 13.32
N ILE A 121 -2.52 0.45 13.31
CA ILE A 121 -2.33 -0.49 14.43
C ILE A 121 -1.44 -1.61 13.92
N ASP A 122 -0.39 -1.87 14.67
CA ASP A 122 0.56 -2.94 14.43
C ASP A 122 0.36 -4.02 15.49
N VAL A 123 0.14 -5.25 15.07
CA VAL A 123 -0.06 -6.41 15.93
C VAL A 123 1.05 -7.38 15.63
N SER A 124 1.98 -7.54 16.59
CA SER A 124 3.01 -8.56 16.53
C SER A 124 2.39 -9.92 16.86
N CYS A 125 2.49 -10.89 15.96
CA CYS A 125 1.84 -12.19 16.11
C CYS A 125 2.90 -13.24 16.45
N LEU A 126 3.25 -13.35 17.73
CA LEU A 126 4.39 -14.16 18.19
C LEU A 126 4.24 -15.66 17.87
N ASP A 127 3.01 -16.18 17.84
CA ASP A 127 2.71 -17.57 17.49
C ASP A 127 2.58 -17.80 15.97
N LYS A 128 2.92 -16.81 15.16
CA LYS A 128 2.76 -16.82 13.70
C LYS A 128 4.04 -16.38 13.00
N ASN A 129 4.15 -16.70 11.71
CA ASN A 129 5.31 -16.31 10.92
C ASN A 129 5.18 -14.88 10.38
N LEU A 130 3.98 -14.29 10.38
CA LEU A 130 3.75 -12.93 9.92
C LEU A 130 3.02 -12.12 10.99
N ASP A 131 3.35 -10.85 11.04
CA ASP A 131 2.67 -9.81 11.80
C ASP A 131 1.57 -9.15 10.96
N LEU A 132 0.68 -8.44 11.64
CA LEU A 132 -0.46 -7.77 11.03
C LEU A 132 -0.40 -6.26 11.25
N ARG A 133 -0.60 -5.50 10.17
CA ARG A 133 -0.82 -4.05 10.22
C ARG A 133 -2.21 -3.70 9.72
N LEU A 134 -3.05 -3.15 10.59
CA LEU A 134 -4.35 -2.57 10.26
C LEU A 134 -4.20 -1.08 10.00
N MET A 135 -4.77 -0.59 8.90
CA MET A 135 -4.71 0.84 8.55
C MET A 135 -6.06 1.37 8.11
N LEU A 136 -6.55 2.38 8.81
CA LEU A 136 -7.64 3.23 8.33
C LEU A 136 -7.04 4.41 7.56
N CYS A 137 -7.32 4.46 6.27
CA CYS A 137 -6.82 5.50 5.38
C CYS A 137 -7.95 6.33 4.80
N SER A 138 -7.76 7.64 4.67
CA SER A 138 -8.63 8.50 3.85
C SER A 138 -7.91 8.91 2.56
N ARG A 139 -8.67 8.99 1.47
CA ARG A 139 -8.15 9.57 0.22
C ARG A 139 -8.15 11.09 0.32
N ARG A 140 -7.00 11.71 0.07
CA ARG A 140 -6.96 13.15 -0.28
C ARG A 140 -7.59 13.31 -1.66
N ILE A 141 -8.58 14.19 -1.77
CA ILE A 141 -9.16 14.59 -3.05
C ILE A 141 -8.23 15.65 -3.63
N LEU A 142 -7.71 15.44 -4.84
CA LEU A 142 -7.18 16.52 -5.67
C LEU A 142 -8.39 17.37 -6.04
N LYS A 143 -8.60 18.48 -5.35
CA LYS A 143 -9.55 19.49 -5.81
C LYS A 143 -8.86 20.32 -6.89
N ASP A 144 -9.60 20.61 -7.94
CA ASP A 144 -9.32 21.63 -8.95
C ASP A 144 -7.92 21.52 -9.55
N VAL A 145 -7.63 20.37 -10.18
CA VAL A 145 -6.44 20.26 -11.04
C VAL A 145 -6.74 21.04 -12.31
N THR A 146 -5.97 22.08 -12.60
CA THR A 146 -6.18 22.86 -13.82
C THR A 146 -5.80 22.04 -15.05
N ASP A 147 -6.31 22.41 -16.22
CA ASP A 147 -5.92 21.74 -17.47
C ASP A 147 -4.42 21.87 -17.72
N ASP A 148 -3.81 23.01 -17.38
CA ASP A 148 -2.35 23.23 -17.47
C ASP A 148 -1.56 22.30 -16.54
N GLU A 149 -2.04 22.08 -15.32
CA GLU A 149 -1.44 21.11 -14.39
C GLU A 149 -1.55 19.69 -14.95
N MET A 150 -2.72 19.32 -15.48
CA MET A 150 -2.93 18.00 -16.11
C MET A 150 -2.07 17.81 -17.35
N ASN A 151 -1.92 18.83 -18.19
CA ASN A 151 -1.07 18.78 -19.39
C ASN A 151 0.40 18.67 -19.00
N SER A 152 0.87 19.45 -18.02
CA SER A 152 2.23 19.31 -17.47
C SER A 152 2.51 17.89 -16.95
N LEU A 153 1.53 17.28 -16.26
CA LEU A 153 1.66 15.89 -15.82
C LEU A 153 1.69 14.92 -17.01
N ARG A 154 0.84 15.11 -18.02
CA ARG A 154 0.81 14.26 -19.21
C ARG A 154 2.12 14.35 -20.00
N ASP A 155 2.68 15.54 -20.17
CA ASP A 155 3.95 15.76 -20.88
C ASP A 155 5.13 15.10 -20.15
N LEU A 156 5.15 15.22 -18.82
CA LEU A 156 6.14 14.53 -18.02
C LEU A 156 6.04 13.01 -18.18
N ILE A 157 4.83 12.46 -18.16
CA ILE A 157 4.60 11.02 -18.33
C ILE A 157 4.89 10.55 -19.75
N SER A 158 4.52 11.32 -20.77
CA SER A 158 4.72 10.95 -22.18
C SER A 158 6.19 10.98 -22.59
N SER A 159 7.04 11.72 -21.87
CA SER A 159 8.49 11.72 -22.05
C SER A 159 9.20 10.48 -21.48
N ALA A 160 8.50 9.65 -20.71
CA ALA A 160 9.06 8.41 -20.19
C ALA A 160 9.17 7.34 -21.27
N VAL A 161 10.22 6.53 -21.17
CA VAL A 161 10.42 5.35 -22.02
C VAL A 161 10.29 4.10 -21.16
N VAL A 162 9.50 3.13 -21.63
CA VAL A 162 9.41 1.81 -21.00
C VAL A 162 10.72 1.06 -21.20
N ASP A 163 11.30 0.59 -20.10
CA ASP A 163 12.57 -0.10 -20.07
C ASP A 163 12.51 -1.21 -19.02
N SER A 164 12.22 -2.43 -19.47
CA SER A 164 12.03 -3.61 -18.60
C SER A 164 13.28 -4.00 -17.84
N ASP A 165 14.46 -3.61 -18.32
CA ASP A 165 15.74 -3.97 -17.70
C ASP A 165 16.08 -3.06 -16.52
N ARG A 166 15.29 -1.99 -16.32
CA ARG A 166 15.45 -1.04 -15.21
C ARG A 166 14.43 -1.29 -14.11
N LYS A 167 14.88 -1.07 -12.88
CA LYS A 167 14.02 -1.09 -11.70
C LYS A 167 12.85 -0.11 -11.84
N GLY A 168 11.64 -0.60 -11.62
CA GLY A 168 10.38 0.11 -11.82
C GLY A 168 9.97 0.30 -13.27
N GLY A 169 10.70 -0.28 -14.22
CA GLY A 169 10.33 -0.46 -15.62
C GLY A 169 10.26 0.81 -16.48
N LEU A 170 10.71 1.96 -15.96
CA LEU A 170 10.65 3.25 -16.65
C LEU A 170 11.97 4.01 -16.55
N LYS A 171 12.30 4.73 -17.62
CA LYS A 171 13.39 5.70 -17.66
C LYS A 171 12.95 7.02 -18.28
N TRP A 172 13.62 8.09 -17.88
CA TRP A 172 13.50 9.40 -18.52
C TRP A 172 14.80 9.75 -19.22
N PRO A 173 14.75 10.42 -20.38
CA PRO A 173 15.91 11.09 -20.95
C PRO A 173 16.51 12.11 -19.96
N LEU A 174 17.80 12.39 -20.12
CA LEU A 174 18.52 13.33 -19.26
C LEU A 174 17.79 14.69 -19.23
N GLY A 175 17.57 15.23 -18.03
CA GLY A 175 16.88 16.51 -17.83
C GLY A 175 15.36 16.49 -18.01
N LYS A 176 14.74 15.33 -18.33
CA LYS A 176 13.28 15.22 -18.51
C LYS A 176 12.53 14.72 -17.27
N THR A 177 13.20 14.57 -16.13
CA THR A 177 12.59 14.11 -14.86
C THR A 177 11.83 15.20 -14.11
N SER A 178 11.72 16.39 -14.67
CA SER A 178 10.95 17.50 -14.11
C SER A 178 10.10 18.18 -15.18
N SER A 179 9.01 18.81 -14.74
CA SER A 179 8.15 19.61 -15.61
C SER A 179 7.89 20.97 -14.98
N CYS A 180 8.09 22.03 -15.77
CA CYS A 180 7.77 23.42 -15.45
C CYS A 180 8.30 23.92 -14.09
N GLY A 181 9.43 23.38 -13.61
CA GLY A 181 10.00 23.72 -12.30
C GLY A 181 9.13 23.33 -11.09
N ARG A 182 7.97 22.70 -11.30
CA ARG A 182 6.99 22.38 -10.26
C ARG A 182 6.98 20.91 -9.89
N TYR A 183 6.90 20.03 -10.90
CA TYR A 183 6.81 18.60 -10.69
C TYR A 183 8.18 17.98 -10.91
N ARG A 184 8.54 17.04 -10.02
CA ARG A 184 9.77 16.24 -10.15
C ARG A 184 9.47 14.79 -9.87
N VAL A 185 9.95 13.90 -10.73
CA VAL A 185 9.89 12.45 -10.53
C VAL A 185 10.74 12.08 -9.32
N ILE A 186 10.10 11.44 -8.34
CA ILE A 186 10.75 10.96 -7.11
C ILE A 186 10.77 9.44 -7.03
N GLY A 187 10.05 8.74 -7.89
CA GLY A 187 10.20 7.30 -8.08
C GLY A 187 9.22 6.72 -9.07
N VAL A 188 9.43 5.45 -9.40
CA VAL A 188 8.65 4.65 -10.34
C VAL A 188 8.36 3.27 -9.77
N TRP A 189 7.13 2.80 -9.97
CA TRP A 189 6.66 1.50 -9.51
C TRP A 189 5.98 0.82 -10.69
N HIS A 190 6.42 -0.37 -11.05
CA HIS A 190 5.70 -1.30 -11.90
C HIS A 190 5.07 -2.35 -11.01
N ALA A 191 3.74 -2.51 -11.08
CA ALA A 191 3.04 -3.44 -10.21
C ALA A 191 2.04 -4.29 -10.98
N ILE A 192 2.18 -5.61 -10.85
CA ILE A 192 1.23 -6.60 -11.33
C ILE A 192 0.39 -7.01 -10.12
N THR A 193 -0.91 -6.75 -10.18
CA THR A 193 -1.83 -7.05 -9.06
C THR A 193 -2.93 -8.00 -9.52
N LYS A 194 -2.97 -9.19 -8.93
CA LYS A 194 -4.10 -10.12 -8.99
C LYS A 194 -5.08 -9.76 -7.87
N ALA A 195 -6.34 -9.55 -8.22
CA ALA A 195 -7.37 -9.16 -7.27
C ALA A 195 -8.46 -10.22 -7.17
N TYR A 196 -8.85 -10.53 -5.94
CA TYR A 196 -9.92 -11.46 -5.62
C TYR A 196 -10.94 -10.76 -4.75
N ARG A 197 -12.22 -10.96 -5.04
CA ARG A 197 -13.32 -10.22 -4.45
C ARG A 197 -14.28 -11.18 -3.74
N SER A 198 -14.70 -10.78 -2.55
CA SER A 198 -15.88 -11.30 -1.88
C SER A 198 -16.89 -10.19 -1.61
N SER A 199 -18.00 -10.55 -0.98
CA SER A 199 -18.97 -9.59 -0.43
C SER A 199 -18.37 -8.75 0.71
N SER A 200 -17.47 -9.33 1.51
CA SER A 200 -16.92 -8.70 2.73
C SER A 200 -15.62 -7.93 2.50
N PHE A 201 -14.72 -8.47 1.69
CA PHE A 201 -13.39 -7.89 1.46
C PHE A 201 -12.92 -8.03 0.01
N ARG A 202 -11.75 -7.45 -0.26
CA ARG A 202 -11.00 -7.69 -1.49
C ARG A 202 -9.56 -8.00 -1.14
N LEU A 203 -9.11 -9.19 -1.54
CA LEU A 203 -7.73 -9.63 -1.45
C LEU A 203 -6.97 -9.12 -2.67
N GLU A 204 -5.76 -8.60 -2.46
CA GLU A 204 -4.86 -8.24 -3.55
C GLU A 204 -3.50 -8.88 -3.29
N ALA A 205 -3.09 -9.75 -4.20
CA ALA A 205 -1.72 -10.26 -4.32
C ALA A 205 -1.00 -9.40 -5.36
N ARG A 206 0.12 -8.80 -4.98
CA ARG A 206 0.83 -7.83 -5.80
C ARG A 206 2.31 -8.15 -5.86
N ASP A 207 2.84 -8.29 -7.06
CA ASP A 207 4.26 -8.15 -7.33
C ASP A 207 4.54 -6.69 -7.71
N THR A 208 5.59 -6.09 -7.14
CA THR A 208 5.97 -4.70 -7.37
C THR A 208 7.45 -4.58 -7.53
N ASP A 209 7.89 -4.10 -8.68
CA ASP A 209 9.23 -3.61 -8.88
C ASP A 209 9.25 -2.08 -8.76
N ARG A 210 10.13 -1.54 -7.93
CA ARG A 210 10.16 -0.11 -7.60
C ARG A 210 11.56 0.45 -7.63
N TYR A 211 11.65 1.72 -7.99
CA TYR A 211 12.86 2.52 -7.89
C TYR A 211 12.54 3.88 -7.28
N ASP A 212 13.19 4.19 -6.16
CA ASP A 212 13.06 5.47 -5.46
C ASP A 212 14.28 6.35 -5.80
N TYR A 213 14.03 7.49 -6.47
CA TYR A 213 15.09 8.42 -6.86
C TYR A 213 15.67 9.20 -5.67
N ARG A 214 14.94 9.31 -4.56
CA ARG A 214 15.39 10.03 -3.36
C ARG A 214 16.47 9.24 -2.63
N THR A 215 16.28 7.93 -2.51
CA THR A 215 17.22 7.03 -1.85
C THR A 215 18.16 6.33 -2.82
N ARG A 216 17.87 6.40 -4.14
CA ARG A 216 18.58 5.67 -5.20
C ARG A 216 18.57 4.16 -5.00
N THR A 217 17.47 3.64 -4.46
CA THR A 217 17.31 2.22 -4.17
C THR A 217 16.24 1.62 -5.07
N GLY A 218 16.57 0.50 -5.70
CA GLY A 218 15.62 -0.38 -6.36
C GLY A 218 15.25 -1.56 -5.47
N GLU A 219 13.99 -1.96 -5.48
CA GLU A 219 13.50 -3.07 -4.66
C GLU A 219 12.38 -3.79 -5.41
N THR A 220 12.32 -5.10 -5.27
CA THR A 220 11.20 -5.91 -5.76
C THR A 220 10.51 -6.49 -4.55
N THR A 221 9.20 -6.30 -4.44
CA THR A 221 8.43 -6.75 -3.27
C THR A 221 7.16 -7.44 -3.69
N ARG A 222 6.89 -8.58 -3.05
CA ARG A 222 5.63 -9.31 -3.16
C ARG A 222 4.80 -9.02 -1.93
N GLU A 223 3.59 -8.52 -2.12
CA GLU A 223 2.71 -8.14 -1.01
C GLU A 223 1.35 -8.83 -1.13
N ILE A 224 0.82 -9.29 0.01
CA ILE A 224 -0.59 -9.67 0.15
C ILE A 224 -1.26 -8.75 1.16
N TYR A 225 -2.44 -8.26 0.81
CA TYR A 225 -3.25 -7.47 1.73
C TYR A 225 -4.74 -7.55 1.41
N LEU A 226 -5.55 -7.29 2.44
CA LEU A 226 -7.00 -7.30 2.37
C LEU A 226 -7.54 -5.88 2.52
N LYS A 227 -8.50 -5.50 1.67
CA LYS A 227 -9.34 -4.32 1.85
C LYS A 227 -10.67 -4.75 2.45
N LEU A 228 -10.93 -4.40 3.70
CA LEU A 228 -12.12 -4.80 4.45
C LEU A 228 -13.29 -3.87 4.09
N LYS A 229 -13.94 -4.15 2.94
CA LYS A 229 -14.92 -3.24 2.33
C LYS A 229 -16.21 -3.14 3.14
N ARG A 230 -16.73 -4.26 3.65
CA ARG A 230 -18.02 -4.31 4.36
C ARG A 230 -17.95 -3.53 5.69
N ILE A 231 -16.87 -3.69 6.46
CA ILE A 231 -16.64 -2.90 7.68
C ILE A 231 -16.61 -1.40 7.37
N VAL A 232 -15.96 -1.01 6.27
CA VAL A 232 -15.92 0.40 5.87
C VAL A 232 -17.31 0.91 5.48
N SER A 233 -18.12 0.11 4.80
CA SER A 233 -19.50 0.49 4.49
C SER A 233 -20.30 0.69 5.78
N GLU A 234 -20.24 -0.26 6.71
CA GLU A 234 -20.96 -0.21 7.99
C GLU A 234 -20.60 1.04 8.81
N ILE A 235 -19.31 1.36 8.93
CA ILE A 235 -18.83 2.56 9.65
C ILE A 235 -19.41 3.87 9.05
N GLN A 236 -19.80 3.84 7.77
CA GLN A 236 -20.37 5.01 7.09
C GLN A 236 -21.89 5.09 7.16
N GLU A 237 -22.57 4.05 7.66
CA GLU A 237 -24.03 4.03 7.78
C GLU A 237 -24.51 4.87 8.98
N PRO A 238 -25.54 5.71 8.81
CA PRO A 238 -26.13 6.44 9.93
C PRO A 238 -26.74 5.48 10.96
N GLY A 239 -26.32 5.59 12.22
CA GLY A 239 -26.82 4.73 13.29
C GLY A 239 -26.10 3.38 13.42
N ALA A 240 -24.95 3.21 12.77
CA ALA A 240 -24.18 1.98 12.86
C ALA A 240 -23.84 1.62 14.32
N GLU A 241 -24.18 0.39 14.70
CA GLU A 241 -23.96 -0.12 16.05
C GLU A 241 -22.50 -0.57 16.23
N SER A 242 -21.87 -0.09 17.31
CA SER A 242 -20.47 -0.41 17.62
C SER A 242 -20.23 -1.93 17.76
N ASP A 243 -21.20 -2.65 18.32
CA ASP A 243 -21.10 -4.09 18.57
C ASP A 243 -21.11 -4.90 17.26
N SER A 244 -21.96 -4.52 16.31
CA SER A 244 -22.00 -5.10 14.95
C SER A 244 -20.65 -4.93 14.24
N ILE A 245 -20.12 -3.70 14.23
CA ILE A 245 -18.82 -3.39 13.60
C ILE A 245 -17.69 -4.18 14.28
N SER A 246 -17.71 -4.27 15.60
CA SER A 246 -16.72 -5.00 16.38
C SER A 246 -16.74 -6.48 16.05
N LYS A 247 -17.94 -7.08 15.94
CA LYS A 247 -18.10 -8.48 15.53
C LYS A 247 -17.56 -8.73 14.12
N MET A 248 -17.89 -7.86 13.17
CA MET A 248 -17.38 -7.97 11.80
C MET A 248 -15.84 -7.85 11.72
N LEU A 249 -15.25 -7.00 12.57
CA LEU A 249 -13.81 -6.89 12.68
C LEU A 249 -13.20 -8.16 13.28
N GLU A 250 -13.79 -8.69 14.35
CA GLU A 250 -13.36 -9.95 14.99
C GLU A 250 -13.36 -11.10 13.97
N ASP A 251 -14.45 -11.29 13.21
CA ASP A 251 -14.57 -12.34 12.20
C ASP A 251 -13.51 -12.17 11.10
N SER A 252 -13.24 -10.93 10.68
CA SER A 252 -12.20 -10.64 9.69
C SER A 252 -10.79 -10.94 10.23
N LEU A 253 -10.53 -10.62 11.49
CA LEU A 253 -9.25 -10.89 12.13
C LEU A 253 -9.03 -12.38 12.35
N ARG A 254 -10.07 -13.13 12.71
CA ARG A 254 -10.02 -14.59 12.82
C ARG A 254 -9.66 -15.23 11.48
N LEU A 255 -10.31 -14.81 10.39
CA LEU A 255 -9.97 -15.26 9.04
C LEU A 255 -8.50 -14.97 8.69
N ILE A 256 -8.02 -13.76 8.98
CA ILE A 256 -6.61 -13.37 8.75
C ILE A 256 -5.67 -14.26 9.55
N TRP A 257 -5.95 -14.46 10.83
CA TRP A 257 -5.14 -15.27 11.73
C TRP A 257 -5.01 -16.72 11.28
N ASP A 258 -6.12 -17.31 10.84
CA ASP A 258 -6.20 -18.73 10.49
C ASP A 258 -5.60 -19.01 9.10
N LYS A 259 -5.74 -18.07 8.16
CA LYS A 259 -5.44 -18.33 6.74
C LYS A 259 -4.25 -17.54 6.18
N PHE A 260 -3.82 -16.46 6.82
CA PHE A 260 -2.89 -15.49 6.22
C PHE A 260 -1.67 -15.14 7.08
N LEU A 261 -1.55 -15.64 8.32
CA LEU A 261 -0.40 -15.33 9.18
C LEU A 261 0.62 -16.48 9.29
N CYS A 262 0.28 -17.68 8.82
CA CYS A 262 1.20 -18.80 8.75
C CYS A 262 1.91 -18.79 7.39
N CYS A 263 3.20 -18.48 7.40
CA CYS A 263 4.06 -18.48 6.21
C CYS A 263 5.26 -19.38 6.48
N GLU A 264 5.27 -20.56 5.86
CA GLU A 264 6.45 -21.41 5.83
C GLU A 264 7.58 -20.67 5.08
N GLY A 265 8.80 -20.61 5.64
CA GLY A 265 9.97 -20.07 4.95
C GLY A 265 10.20 -18.54 5.02
N PHE A 266 9.58 -17.78 5.92
CA PHE A 266 9.84 -16.33 6.02
C PHE A 266 11.22 -15.95 6.58
N LEU A 267 11.92 -16.87 7.26
CA LEU A 267 13.18 -16.63 7.97
C LEU A 267 14.22 -17.76 7.78
N THR A 268 14.16 -18.52 6.69
CA THR A 268 15.30 -19.38 6.30
C THR A 268 16.40 -18.55 5.66
#